data_AF-A0A349JKG2-F1
#
_entry.id   AF-A0A349JKG2-F1
#
_cell.length_a   1.000
_cell.length_b   1.000
_cell.length_c   1.000
_cell.angle_alpha   90.00
_cell.angle_beta   90.00
_cell.angle_gamma   90.00
#
_symmetry.space_group_name_H-M   'P 1'
#
loop_
_entity.id
_entity.type
_entity.pdbx_description
1 polymer ?
#
loop_
_entity_poly.entity_id
_entity_poly.type
_entity_poly.pdbx_seq_one_letter_code
_entity_poly.pdbx_strand_id
1 'polypeptide(L)'
;MKKFFLLCLFFIGLGWAIANFPGLAVRGTYDSIVLDFREDIGNAEIAKQVEAIAQQYQVAPQLNSEFSKGDNVYVVKGDRTLLNALKKSSLAKDTEYIEPNYVYSKFEIPNDPMYNKQWNLRSINVEAAWNETKGSGTTVAVIDTGISPVADLKETKFVPGYDFVNDRAEAYDDNGHGTHVAGTVAQSTNNNYGVAGIAYEAALMPLKVLSSSGGGTVSDIAEAIKFAADNGADVINMSLGGGGESQLMEEAIDYAHSKGVVIIAAAGNSGESSASYPARYPHVIGVSALGPDDEKAGYSNFGAGVDISAPGGSENGKILQSTINPETGAEIFAGYQGTSMASPHVAAVAALVKASGIKEPDEIRSVLLQSARVVSEDPLNHFGAGNLDAAAAVQLAQRGQINFRDFFRWLRDNGYLSPRFWIDGGAVALLPKIAMVLGSYLLAFLLRNYFPFTWTWGFSGGLIAGSSGFFFLRNLFVFDLPQWPLRVMGSSLPELGGAINGSSMLNPIFASVLIPGILIVLLLGHREWKWIAIATSIGFASSLAVNAFVSPAVWGLGTGFVAQTFLIVNAFLCFGLASLAIKTEVRSA
;
A
#
# COMPACT_ATOMS: atom_id res chain seq x y z
N MET A 1 -20.45 20.00 32.13
CA MET A 1 -19.00 20.23 32.19
C MET A 1 -18.21 19.29 31.26
N LYS A 2 -18.30 17.95 31.35
CA LYS A 2 -17.54 17.03 30.48
C LYS A 2 -17.73 17.23 28.97
N LYS A 3 -18.96 17.52 28.51
CA LYS A 3 -19.25 17.76 27.07
C LYS A 3 -18.68 19.08 26.54
N PHE A 4 -18.65 20.13 27.37
CA PHE A 4 -18.04 21.41 27.02
C PHE A 4 -16.51 21.29 26.99
N PHE A 5 -15.95 20.56 27.94
CA PHE A 5 -14.52 20.25 27.98
C PHE A 5 -14.06 19.44 26.76
N LEU A 6 -14.83 18.43 26.32
CA LEU A 6 -14.56 17.67 25.10
C LEU A 6 -14.68 18.52 23.83
N LEU A 7 -15.64 19.44 23.78
CA LEU A 7 -15.79 20.37 22.65
C LEU A 7 -14.61 21.35 22.58
N CYS A 8 -14.18 21.89 23.72
CA CYS A 8 -12.99 22.73 23.81
C CYS A 8 -11.73 21.95 23.42
N LEU A 9 -11.56 20.71 23.90
CA LEU A 9 -10.45 19.84 23.50
C LEU A 9 -10.47 19.54 22.00
N PHE A 10 -11.65 19.36 21.40
CA PHE A 10 -11.79 19.15 19.96
C PHE A 10 -11.38 20.39 19.17
N PHE A 11 -11.83 21.59 19.57
CA PHE A 11 -11.44 22.83 18.87
C PHE A 11 -9.98 23.21 19.12
N ILE A 12 -9.43 22.93 20.30
CA ILE A 12 -8.01 23.07 20.60
C ILE A 12 -7.19 22.07 19.77
N GLY A 13 -7.64 20.81 19.68
CA GLY A 13 -7.00 19.77 18.89
C GLY A 13 -7.07 20.05 17.38
N LEU A 14 -8.20 20.57 16.90
CA LEU A 14 -8.39 20.98 15.51
C LEU A 14 -7.57 22.23 15.19
N GLY A 15 -7.55 23.22 16.08
CA GLY A 15 -6.71 24.42 15.95
C GLY A 15 -5.23 24.07 15.97
N TRP A 16 -4.80 23.16 16.85
CA TRP A 16 -3.44 22.65 16.90
C TRP A 16 -3.09 21.84 15.65
N ALA A 17 -3.98 20.98 15.18
CA ALA A 17 -3.80 20.21 13.95
C ALA A 17 -3.68 21.12 12.73
N ILE A 18 -4.53 22.14 12.58
CA ILE A 18 -4.48 23.11 11.47
C ILE A 18 -3.22 23.99 11.56
N ALA A 19 -2.87 24.47 12.75
CA ALA A 19 -1.69 25.31 12.95
C ALA A 19 -0.36 24.55 12.77
N ASN A 20 -0.35 23.24 13.05
CA ASN A 20 0.81 22.37 12.86
C ASN A 20 0.76 21.56 11.57
N PHE A 21 -0.27 21.70 10.74
CA PHE A 21 -0.37 21.02 9.45
C PHE A 21 0.62 21.66 8.48
N PRO A 22 1.75 21.00 8.16
CA PRO A 22 2.64 21.47 7.10
C PRO A 22 1.99 20.98 5.80
N GLY A 23 1.38 21.87 5.03
CA GLY A 23 0.62 21.51 3.82
C GLY A 23 1.29 20.45 2.93
N LEU A 24 0.46 19.69 2.22
CA LEU A 24 0.76 18.52 1.36
C LEU A 24 1.64 18.77 0.12
N ALA A 25 2.34 19.90 0.04
CA ALA A 25 3.36 20.07 -0.99
C ALA A 25 4.63 19.37 -0.51
N VAL A 26 5.15 18.41 -1.28
CA VAL A 26 6.54 17.98 -1.16
C VAL A 26 7.38 19.25 -1.19
N ARG A 27 7.96 19.62 -0.05
CA ARG A 27 8.80 20.82 0.04
C ARG A 27 10.09 20.48 -0.67
N GLY A 28 10.16 20.72 -1.97
CA GLY A 28 11.40 20.62 -2.71
C GLY A 28 12.48 21.46 -2.02
N THR A 29 13.70 20.96 -2.02
CA THR A 29 14.86 21.73 -1.54
C THR A 29 15.31 22.68 -2.64
N TYR A 30 15.68 23.88 -2.25
CA TYR A 30 16.27 24.88 -3.13
C TYR A 30 17.27 25.71 -2.34
N ASP A 31 18.34 26.15 -3.01
CA ASP A 31 19.35 27.08 -2.50
C ASP A 31 19.41 28.38 -3.33
N SER A 32 18.52 28.47 -4.32
CA SER A 32 18.42 29.59 -5.26
C SER A 32 16.96 29.87 -5.64
N ILE A 33 16.70 31.08 -6.11
CA ILE A 33 15.39 31.63 -6.44
C ILE A 33 15.43 32.02 -7.92
N VAL A 34 14.37 31.67 -8.66
CA VAL A 34 14.15 32.10 -10.04
C VAL A 34 13.40 33.42 -10.05
N LEU A 35 13.89 34.36 -10.84
CA LEU A 35 13.27 35.65 -11.14
C LEU A 35 12.99 35.69 -12.64
N ASP A 36 11.72 35.62 -13.01
CA ASP A 36 11.29 35.69 -14.40
C ASP A 36 10.67 37.07 -14.64
N PHE A 37 11.36 37.92 -15.41
CA PHE A 37 10.90 39.29 -15.69
C PHE A 37 9.95 39.30 -16.88
N ARG A 38 8.88 40.09 -16.80
CA ARG A 38 7.91 40.17 -17.90
C ARG A 38 8.59 40.64 -19.19
N GLU A 39 8.17 40.05 -20.30
CA GLU A 39 8.69 40.35 -21.64
C GLU A 39 8.40 41.78 -22.11
N ASP A 40 7.43 42.48 -21.51
CA ASP A 40 7.07 43.85 -21.84
C ASP A 40 8.02 44.92 -21.24
N ILE A 41 8.98 44.50 -20.42
CA ILE A 41 9.94 45.38 -19.76
C ILE A 41 11.23 45.46 -20.56
N GLY A 42 11.67 46.69 -20.86
CA GLY A 42 12.90 46.91 -21.60
C GLY A 42 14.15 46.47 -20.82
N ASN A 43 15.12 45.90 -21.53
CA ASN A 43 16.38 45.38 -20.97
C ASN A 43 17.14 46.36 -20.06
N ALA A 44 17.07 47.67 -20.32
CA ALA A 44 17.71 48.69 -19.49
C ALA A 44 17.05 48.82 -18.10
N GLU A 45 15.73 48.64 -18.03
CA GLU A 45 14.99 48.66 -16.76
C GLU A 45 15.23 47.36 -15.99
N ILE A 46 15.25 46.20 -16.66
CA ILE A 46 15.61 44.91 -16.05
C ILE A 46 17.02 44.98 -15.45
N ALA A 47 18.01 45.52 -16.17
CA ALA A 47 19.38 45.68 -15.67
C ALA A 47 19.45 46.55 -14.40
N LYS A 48 18.69 47.65 -14.38
CA LYS A 48 18.59 48.53 -13.21
C LYS A 48 17.95 47.83 -12.01
N GLN A 49 16.93 47.00 -12.25
CA GLN A 49 16.29 46.21 -11.19
C GLN A 49 17.19 45.11 -10.64
N VAL A 50 17.92 44.42 -11.52
CA VAL A 50 18.92 43.43 -11.13
C VAL A 50 20.03 44.08 -10.27
N GLU A 51 20.51 45.26 -10.65
CA GLU A 51 21.50 46.00 -9.86
C GLU A 51 20.94 46.48 -8.51
N ALA A 52 19.69 46.95 -8.49
CA ALA A 52 19.02 47.34 -7.26
C ALA A 52 18.85 46.16 -6.29
N ILE A 53 18.50 44.97 -6.79
CA ILE A 53 18.42 43.74 -5.99
C ILE A 53 19.80 43.39 -5.44
N ALA A 54 20.83 43.47 -6.28
CA ALA A 54 22.18 43.12 -5.90
C ALA A 54 22.69 44.00 -4.75
N GLN A 55 22.42 45.30 -4.81
CA GLN A 55 22.80 46.26 -3.77
C GLN A 55 21.94 46.11 -2.50
N GLN A 56 20.62 45.99 -2.65
CA GLN A 56 19.68 45.97 -1.52
C GLN A 56 19.79 44.69 -0.69
N TYR A 57 19.98 43.53 -1.33
CA TYR A 57 19.98 42.23 -0.67
C TYR A 57 21.37 41.57 -0.62
N GLN A 58 22.42 42.25 -1.10
CA GLN A 58 23.81 41.74 -1.14
C GLN A 58 23.93 40.39 -1.84
N VAL A 59 23.22 40.26 -2.96
CA VAL A 59 23.20 39.04 -3.78
C VAL A 59 23.73 39.34 -5.18
N ALA A 60 24.06 38.30 -5.94
CA ALA A 60 24.48 38.43 -7.33
C ALA A 60 23.47 37.71 -8.22
N PRO A 61 22.40 38.39 -8.69
CA PRO A 61 21.51 37.80 -9.68
C PRO A 61 22.26 37.64 -10.99
N GLN A 62 22.15 36.47 -11.60
CA GLN A 62 22.81 36.14 -12.86
C GLN A 62 21.80 35.48 -13.80
N LEU A 63 22.01 35.58 -15.10
CA LEU A 63 21.21 34.83 -16.07
C LEU A 63 21.36 33.33 -15.79
N ASN A 64 20.25 32.58 -15.88
CA ASN A 64 20.29 31.13 -15.67
C ASN A 64 21.16 30.43 -16.72
N SER A 65 21.03 30.83 -17.99
CA SER A 65 21.87 30.36 -19.09
C SER A 65 22.00 31.41 -20.19
N GLU A 66 22.80 31.14 -21.23
CA GLU A 66 22.91 32.00 -22.41
C GLU A 66 21.58 32.18 -23.16
N PHE A 67 20.69 31.18 -23.07
CA PHE A 67 19.35 31.19 -23.68
C PHE A 67 18.35 32.03 -22.89
N SER A 68 18.55 32.18 -21.58
CA SER A 68 17.69 32.96 -20.69
C SER A 68 17.74 34.46 -20.94
N LYS A 69 18.59 34.93 -21.86
CA LYS A 69 18.61 36.32 -22.31
C LYS A 69 17.38 36.69 -23.15
N GLY A 70 16.78 35.72 -23.85
CA GLY A 70 15.54 35.92 -24.61
C GLY A 70 14.31 36.02 -23.71
N ASP A 71 14.30 35.19 -22.65
CA ASP A 71 13.15 35.02 -21.75
C ASP A 71 13.31 35.79 -20.43
N ASN A 72 14.37 36.61 -20.30
CA ASN A 72 14.68 37.40 -19.10
C ASN A 72 14.68 36.62 -17.76
N VAL A 73 15.16 35.38 -17.77
CA VAL A 73 15.20 34.52 -16.57
C VAL A 73 16.53 34.64 -15.82
N TYR A 74 16.44 35.12 -14.58
CA TYR A 74 17.57 35.27 -13.66
C TYR A 74 17.47 34.30 -12.49
N VAL A 75 18.63 33.90 -11.94
CA VAL A 75 18.74 33.08 -10.75
C VAL A 75 19.56 33.83 -9.70
N VAL A 76 19.08 33.79 -8.47
CA VAL A 76 19.75 34.41 -7.32
C VAL A 76 19.87 33.40 -6.17
N LYS A 77 21.06 33.25 -5.58
CA LYS A 77 21.24 32.39 -4.39
C LYS A 77 20.46 32.97 -3.21
N GLY A 78 19.69 32.14 -2.52
CA GLY A 78 18.82 32.63 -1.45
C GLY A 78 17.92 31.58 -0.84
N ASP A 79 17.47 31.89 0.37
CA ASP A 79 16.61 31.03 1.19
C ASP A 79 15.14 31.49 1.14
N ARG A 80 14.31 30.89 2.00
CA ARG A 80 12.90 31.27 2.16
C ARG A 80 12.70 32.71 2.65
N THR A 81 13.66 33.26 3.38
CA THR A 81 13.61 34.63 3.89
C THR A 81 13.73 35.61 2.73
N LEU A 82 14.75 35.43 1.89
CA LEU A 82 14.96 36.25 0.69
C LEU A 82 13.78 36.12 -0.28
N LEU A 83 13.30 34.90 -0.53
CA LEU A 83 12.14 34.66 -1.41
C LEU A 83 10.91 35.48 -0.97
N ASN A 84 10.60 35.48 0.32
CA ASN A 84 9.46 36.24 0.84
C ASN A 84 9.67 37.76 0.76
N ALA A 85 10.92 38.24 0.90
CA ALA A 85 11.24 39.65 0.75
C ALA A 85 11.09 40.11 -0.71
N LEU A 86 11.60 39.32 -1.67
CA LEU A 86 11.49 39.60 -3.10
C LEU A 86 10.03 39.61 -3.55
N LYS A 87 9.21 38.64 -3.13
CA LYS A 87 7.76 38.60 -3.42
C LYS A 87 6.98 39.80 -2.92
N LYS A 88 7.44 40.48 -1.85
CA LYS A 88 6.78 41.66 -1.27
C LYS A 88 7.34 42.98 -1.77
N SER A 89 8.43 42.94 -2.54
CA SER A 89 9.07 44.13 -3.07
C SER A 89 8.33 44.69 -4.29
N SER A 90 8.73 45.87 -4.75
CA SER A 90 8.20 46.45 -6.00
C SER A 90 8.46 45.58 -7.23
N LEU A 91 9.46 44.68 -7.18
CA LEU A 91 9.85 43.78 -8.27
C LEU A 91 8.76 42.79 -8.63
N ALA A 92 7.90 42.42 -7.68
CA ALA A 92 6.77 41.54 -7.96
C ALA A 92 5.80 42.11 -9.02
N LYS A 93 5.85 43.42 -9.29
CA LYS A 93 5.09 44.07 -10.36
C LYS A 93 5.75 43.93 -11.73
N ASP A 94 7.03 43.63 -11.77
CA ASP A 94 7.87 43.62 -12.97
C ASP A 94 8.31 42.19 -13.34
N THR A 95 8.16 41.26 -12.41
CA THR A 95 8.34 39.82 -12.63
C THR A 95 7.02 39.12 -12.90
N GLU A 96 7.01 38.18 -13.83
CA GLU A 96 5.92 37.21 -13.98
C GLU A 96 5.96 36.20 -12.83
N TYR A 97 7.15 35.71 -12.48
CA TYR A 97 7.35 34.74 -11.40
C TYR A 97 8.54 35.08 -10.51
N ILE A 98 8.35 34.88 -9.20
CA ILE A 98 9.43 34.86 -8.19
C ILE A 98 9.24 33.56 -7.43
N GLU A 99 10.05 32.54 -7.72
CA GLU A 99 9.79 31.17 -7.23
C GLU A 99 11.05 30.46 -6.75
N PRO A 100 10.91 29.46 -5.86
CA PRO A 100 12.02 28.57 -5.53
C PRO A 100 12.57 27.87 -6.77
N ASN A 101 13.90 27.89 -6.95
CA ASN A 101 14.56 27.06 -7.95
C ASN A 101 14.74 25.64 -7.42
N TYR A 102 13.69 24.83 -7.51
CA TYR A 102 13.71 23.48 -6.95
C TYR A 102 14.73 22.58 -7.65
N VAL A 103 15.47 21.80 -6.85
CA VAL A 103 16.40 20.79 -7.37
C VAL A 103 15.62 19.51 -7.70
N TYR A 104 15.67 19.09 -8.96
CA TYR A 104 15.12 17.83 -9.43
C TYR A 104 16.23 16.77 -9.50
N SER A 105 15.97 15.58 -8.96
CA SER A 105 16.90 14.43 -8.95
C SER A 105 16.50 13.40 -10.00
N LYS A 106 17.46 12.60 -10.48
CA LYS A 106 17.16 11.41 -11.32
C LYS A 106 16.48 10.34 -10.46
N PHE A 107 15.59 9.54 -11.05
CA PHE A 107 15.08 8.31 -10.43
C PHE A 107 16.27 7.38 -10.11
N GLU A 108 16.32 6.82 -8.90
CA GLU A 108 17.40 5.94 -8.41
C GLU A 108 17.42 4.62 -9.20
N ILE A 109 18.03 4.65 -10.37
CA ILE A 109 18.52 3.44 -11.05
C ILE A 109 19.92 3.18 -10.48
N PRO A 110 20.28 1.94 -10.11
CA PRO A 110 21.61 1.63 -9.62
C PRO A 110 22.71 2.16 -10.55
N ASN A 111 23.79 2.71 -9.98
CA ASN A 111 24.89 3.28 -10.74
C ASN A 111 25.87 2.23 -11.31
N ASP A 112 25.56 0.95 -11.10
CA ASP A 112 26.33 -0.23 -11.50
C ASP A 112 26.32 -0.38 -13.04
N PRO A 113 27.50 -0.38 -13.71
CA PRO A 113 27.60 -0.28 -15.17
C PRO A 113 26.89 -1.39 -15.96
N MET A 114 26.66 -2.55 -15.36
CA MET A 114 26.02 -3.71 -16.00
C MET A 114 24.58 -3.93 -15.54
N TYR A 115 24.01 -3.06 -14.69
CA TYR A 115 22.63 -3.16 -14.21
C TYR A 115 21.61 -3.24 -15.35
N ASN A 116 21.83 -2.51 -16.44
CA ASN A 116 20.96 -2.52 -17.62
C ASN A 116 20.89 -3.89 -18.34
N LYS A 117 21.79 -4.83 -18.03
CA LYS A 117 21.78 -6.21 -18.53
C LYS A 117 21.02 -7.17 -17.61
N GLN A 118 20.67 -6.76 -16.39
CA GLN A 118 19.93 -7.56 -15.42
C GLN A 118 18.41 -7.38 -15.59
N TRP A 119 17.89 -7.93 -16.69
CA TRP A 119 16.44 -7.91 -16.99
C TRP A 119 15.59 -8.44 -15.83
N ASN A 120 16.15 -9.41 -15.09
CA ASN A 120 15.52 -10.10 -13.97
C ASN A 120 15.11 -9.14 -12.83
N LEU A 121 15.90 -8.11 -12.56
CA LEU A 121 15.61 -7.15 -11.49
C LEU A 121 14.38 -6.29 -11.83
N ARG A 122 14.27 -5.87 -13.09
CA ARG A 122 13.09 -5.15 -13.57
C ARG A 122 11.86 -6.03 -13.64
N SER A 123 12.01 -7.31 -14.03
CA SER A 123 10.89 -8.25 -14.13
C SER A 123 10.18 -8.49 -12.80
N ILE A 124 10.86 -8.30 -11.66
CA ILE A 124 10.26 -8.43 -10.32
C ILE A 124 9.92 -7.08 -9.69
N ASN A 125 9.96 -5.99 -10.44
CA ASN A 125 9.69 -4.63 -9.95
C ASN A 125 10.56 -4.21 -8.74
N VAL A 126 11.84 -4.63 -8.70
CA VAL A 126 12.69 -4.41 -7.51
C VAL A 126 12.97 -2.93 -7.23
N GLU A 127 13.07 -2.09 -8.26
CA GLU A 127 13.35 -0.64 -8.11
C GLU A 127 12.31 0.05 -7.23
N ALA A 128 11.04 -0.32 -7.38
CA ALA A 128 9.97 0.22 -6.55
C ALA A 128 10.01 -0.33 -5.11
N ALA A 129 10.52 -1.55 -4.89
CA ALA A 129 10.74 -2.10 -3.56
C ALA A 129 11.88 -1.38 -2.82
N TRP A 130 12.95 -1.00 -3.53
CA TRP A 130 14.09 -0.29 -2.94
C TRP A 130 13.75 1.09 -2.39
N ASN A 131 12.70 1.75 -2.90
CA ASN A 131 12.20 2.99 -2.30
C ASN A 131 11.77 2.82 -0.84
N GLU A 132 11.39 1.59 -0.45
CA GLU A 132 10.88 1.26 0.87
C GLU A 132 11.92 0.56 1.74
N THR A 133 12.60 -0.48 1.21
CA THR A 133 13.63 -1.24 1.95
C THR A 133 14.61 -1.92 1.02
N LYS A 134 15.82 -2.14 1.52
CA LYS A 134 16.94 -2.80 0.82
C LYS A 134 17.37 -4.10 1.51
N GLY A 135 16.63 -4.55 2.53
CA GLY A 135 16.90 -5.78 3.27
C GLY A 135 17.77 -5.61 4.53
N SER A 136 18.00 -4.38 4.98
CA SER A 136 18.81 -4.11 6.18
C SER A 136 18.30 -4.84 7.42
N GLY A 137 19.23 -5.41 8.19
CA GLY A 137 18.92 -6.12 9.43
C GLY A 137 18.41 -7.55 9.25
N THR A 138 18.48 -8.09 8.02
CA THR A 138 18.14 -9.50 7.74
C THR A 138 19.38 -10.29 7.33
N THR A 139 19.39 -11.58 7.68
CA THR A 139 20.46 -12.52 7.31
C THR A 139 19.94 -13.61 6.38
N VAL A 140 20.53 -13.76 5.20
CA VAL A 140 20.19 -14.83 4.25
C VAL A 140 21.30 -15.87 4.24
N ALA A 141 20.98 -17.10 4.64
CA ALA A 141 21.86 -18.24 4.51
C ALA A 141 21.79 -18.82 3.10
N VAL A 142 22.94 -18.96 2.47
CA VAL A 142 23.10 -19.54 1.13
C VAL A 142 23.74 -20.90 1.31
N ILE A 143 22.92 -21.95 1.22
CA ILE A 143 23.33 -23.35 1.32
C ILE A 143 23.65 -23.86 -0.10
N ASP A 144 24.94 -23.88 -0.45
CA ASP A 144 25.39 -24.08 -1.83
C ASP A 144 26.86 -24.59 -1.91
N THR A 145 27.62 -24.25 -2.96
CA THR A 145 29.05 -24.58 -3.15
C THR A 145 30.00 -23.67 -2.37
N GLY A 146 29.47 -22.75 -1.56
CA GLY A 146 30.24 -21.72 -0.84
C GLY A 146 30.09 -20.33 -1.46
N ILE A 147 30.73 -19.32 -0.88
CA ILE A 147 30.77 -17.95 -1.43
C ILE A 147 32.21 -17.46 -1.44
N SER A 148 32.70 -17.06 -2.61
CA SER A 148 34.03 -16.49 -2.76
C SER A 148 34.01 -14.96 -2.76
N PRO A 149 35.04 -14.30 -2.19
CA PRO A 149 35.10 -12.84 -2.13
C PRO A 149 35.49 -12.26 -3.49
N VAL A 150 34.49 -12.02 -4.34
CA VAL A 150 34.62 -11.27 -5.60
C VAL A 150 34.53 -9.76 -5.34
N ALA A 151 35.06 -8.93 -6.26
CA ALA A 151 35.07 -7.48 -6.10
C ALA A 151 33.67 -6.90 -5.90
N ASP A 152 32.66 -7.49 -6.54
CA ASP A 152 31.26 -7.05 -6.45
C ASP A 152 30.52 -7.54 -5.18
N LEU A 153 31.19 -8.31 -4.32
CA LEU A 153 30.70 -8.67 -2.98
C LEU A 153 31.49 -7.96 -1.88
N LYS A 154 32.38 -7.04 -2.22
CA LYS A 154 33.29 -6.39 -1.26
C LYS A 154 32.57 -5.57 -0.19
N GLU A 155 31.45 -4.94 -0.53
CA GLU A 155 30.66 -4.14 0.42
C GLU A 155 29.52 -4.94 1.06
N THR A 156 29.27 -6.16 0.57
CA THR A 156 28.27 -7.08 1.10
C THR A 156 28.68 -7.53 2.51
N LYS A 157 27.71 -7.53 3.44
CA LYS A 157 27.94 -7.96 4.81
C LYS A 157 27.93 -9.48 4.86
N PHE A 158 28.94 -10.07 5.50
CA PHE A 158 28.99 -11.50 5.78
C PHE A 158 28.91 -11.76 7.28
N VAL A 159 28.11 -12.75 7.67
CA VAL A 159 28.17 -13.35 9.01
C VAL A 159 28.98 -14.65 8.94
N PRO A 160 29.46 -15.19 10.09
CA PRO A 160 30.17 -16.45 10.09
C PRO A 160 29.39 -17.57 9.40
N GLY A 161 30.08 -18.30 8.53
CA GLY A 161 29.55 -19.46 7.82
C GLY A 161 30.28 -20.74 8.19
N TYR A 162 30.05 -21.81 7.41
CA TYR A 162 30.72 -23.09 7.62
C TYR A 162 30.78 -23.92 6.33
N ASP A 163 31.90 -24.64 6.16
CA ASP A 163 32.15 -25.60 5.09
C ASP A 163 31.95 -27.01 5.64
N PHE A 164 30.78 -27.59 5.39
CA PHE A 164 30.43 -28.95 5.80
C PHE A 164 31.07 -30.01 4.90
N VAL A 165 31.60 -29.63 3.73
CA VAL A 165 32.28 -30.57 2.84
C VAL A 165 33.71 -30.84 3.32
N ASN A 166 34.37 -29.83 3.89
CA ASN A 166 35.76 -29.90 4.33
C ASN A 166 35.97 -29.68 5.83
N ASP A 167 34.89 -29.59 6.61
CA ASP A 167 34.87 -29.39 8.06
C ASP A 167 35.70 -28.18 8.55
N ARG A 168 35.46 -26.99 7.98
CA ARG A 168 36.17 -25.75 8.34
C ARG A 168 35.27 -24.52 8.33
N ALA A 169 35.73 -23.42 8.93
CA ALA A 169 34.96 -22.17 8.99
C ALA A 169 34.90 -21.44 7.64
N GLU A 170 35.94 -21.58 6.82
CA GLU A 170 36.04 -20.93 5.51
C GLU A 170 35.19 -21.65 4.44
N ALA A 171 33.97 -21.16 4.25
CA ALA A 171 33.02 -21.64 3.23
C ALA A 171 33.23 -20.99 1.86
N TYR A 172 34.47 -21.01 1.35
CA TYR A 172 34.80 -20.45 0.04
C TYR A 172 34.27 -21.31 -1.10
N ASP A 173 33.84 -20.63 -2.17
CA ASP A 173 33.37 -21.28 -3.39
C ASP A 173 34.54 -21.75 -4.24
N ASP A 174 34.41 -22.95 -4.79
CA ASP A 174 35.33 -23.60 -5.73
C ASP A 174 34.63 -24.09 -7.00
N ASN A 175 33.38 -23.69 -7.21
CA ASN A 175 32.56 -24.03 -8.38
C ASN A 175 32.02 -22.79 -9.11
N GLY A 176 31.69 -21.73 -8.37
CA GLY A 176 31.09 -20.50 -8.91
C GLY A 176 29.56 -20.49 -8.89
N HIS A 177 28.91 -21.59 -8.55
CA HIS A 177 27.45 -21.60 -8.42
C HIS A 177 26.98 -20.81 -7.20
N GLY A 178 27.51 -21.09 -6.01
CA GLY A 178 27.12 -20.43 -4.77
C GLY A 178 27.44 -18.93 -4.74
N THR A 179 28.57 -18.50 -5.32
CA THR A 179 28.90 -17.07 -5.45
C THR A 179 27.92 -16.34 -6.37
N HIS A 180 27.47 -16.97 -7.46
CA HIS A 180 26.46 -16.40 -8.37
C HIS A 180 25.08 -16.26 -7.69
N VAL A 181 24.68 -17.30 -6.96
CA VAL A 181 23.45 -17.32 -6.15
C VAL A 181 23.48 -16.23 -5.08
N ALA A 182 24.58 -16.11 -4.36
CA ALA A 182 24.83 -15.08 -3.35
C ALA A 182 24.76 -13.66 -3.93
N GLY A 183 25.32 -13.43 -5.12
CA GLY A 183 25.22 -12.17 -5.84
C GLY A 183 23.76 -11.80 -6.15
N THR A 184 22.96 -12.76 -6.60
CA THR A 184 21.52 -12.54 -6.83
C THR A 184 20.81 -12.05 -5.57
N VAL A 185 21.19 -12.56 -4.40
CA VAL A 185 20.62 -12.12 -3.13
C VAL A 185 21.09 -10.73 -2.74
N ALA A 186 22.39 -10.52 -2.56
CA ALA A 186 22.91 -9.31 -1.88
C ALA A 186 24.24 -8.79 -2.45
N GLN A 187 24.43 -8.85 -3.77
CA GLN A 187 25.58 -8.17 -4.40
C GLN A 187 25.63 -6.68 -4.06
N SER A 188 26.86 -6.17 -3.92
CA SER A 188 27.08 -4.75 -3.66
C SER A 188 26.42 -3.95 -4.78
N THR A 189 25.64 -2.94 -4.42
CA THR A 189 24.83 -2.16 -5.36
C THR A 189 25.08 -0.68 -5.09
N ASN A 190 25.10 0.14 -6.15
CA ASN A 190 25.49 1.55 -6.12
C ASN A 190 27.00 1.80 -5.87
N ASN A 191 27.87 0.85 -6.22
CA ASN A 191 29.33 0.93 -6.03
C ASN A 191 30.11 1.39 -7.29
N ASN A 192 29.41 1.75 -8.38
CA ASN A 192 29.95 2.05 -9.72
C ASN A 192 30.75 0.89 -10.35
N TYR A 193 30.46 -0.35 -9.95
CA TYR A 193 31.11 -1.55 -10.43
C TYR A 193 30.05 -2.62 -10.78
N GLY A 194 30.42 -3.56 -11.65
CA GLY A 194 29.62 -4.75 -11.94
C GLY A 194 28.10 -4.58 -12.06
N VAL A 195 27.39 -5.36 -11.25
CA VAL A 195 25.96 -5.68 -11.30
C VAL A 195 25.33 -5.53 -9.90
N ALA A 196 24.00 -5.47 -9.79
CA ALA A 196 23.28 -5.26 -8.53
C ALA A 196 22.70 -6.55 -7.92
N GLY A 197 22.51 -6.53 -6.60
CA GLY A 197 21.79 -7.54 -5.81
C GLY A 197 20.41 -7.05 -5.37
N ILE A 198 19.49 -7.96 -5.04
CA ILE A 198 18.09 -7.60 -4.71
C ILE A 198 17.97 -7.02 -3.29
N ALA A 199 18.49 -7.72 -2.28
CA ALA A 199 18.51 -7.31 -0.88
C ALA A 199 19.92 -6.89 -0.48
N TYR A 200 20.46 -5.88 -1.18
CA TYR A 200 21.87 -5.49 -1.10
C TYR A 200 22.32 -4.90 0.25
N GLU A 201 21.41 -4.64 1.20
CA GLU A 201 21.75 -4.29 2.58
C GLU A 201 21.64 -5.45 3.58
N ALA A 202 21.18 -6.63 3.13
CA ALA A 202 21.14 -7.86 3.92
C ALA A 202 22.54 -8.44 4.16
N ALA A 203 22.67 -9.27 5.19
CA ALA A 203 23.88 -10.04 5.45
C ALA A 203 23.78 -11.44 4.84
N LEU A 204 24.89 -11.97 4.34
CA LEU A 204 24.98 -13.33 3.81
C LEU A 204 25.67 -14.27 4.79
N MET A 205 25.11 -15.47 4.97
CA MET A 205 25.72 -16.57 5.70
C MET A 205 26.14 -17.67 4.71
N PRO A 206 27.44 -17.83 4.41
CA PRO A 206 27.92 -18.82 3.45
C PRO A 206 27.92 -20.22 4.08
N LEU A 207 27.15 -21.16 3.53
CA LEU A 207 27.13 -22.55 4.01
C LEU A 207 27.46 -23.47 2.83
N LYS A 208 28.68 -24.00 2.82
CA LYS A 208 29.14 -24.90 1.76
C LYS A 208 28.76 -26.33 2.11
N VAL A 209 27.87 -26.89 1.30
CA VAL A 209 27.40 -28.29 1.38
C VAL A 209 27.59 -29.05 0.08
N LEU A 210 27.88 -28.33 -1.01
CA LEU A 210 28.19 -28.90 -2.31
C LEU A 210 29.70 -28.81 -2.58
N SER A 211 30.29 -29.93 -3.02
CA SER A 211 31.68 -30.01 -3.46
C SER A 211 31.94 -29.22 -4.75
N SER A 212 33.20 -29.12 -5.18
CA SER A 212 33.57 -28.50 -6.46
C SER A 212 32.87 -29.12 -7.69
N SER A 213 32.39 -30.36 -7.56
CA SER A 213 31.60 -31.05 -8.59
C SER A 213 30.10 -30.72 -8.58
N GLY A 214 29.64 -29.93 -7.61
CA GLY A 214 28.23 -29.57 -7.41
C GLY A 214 27.40 -30.64 -6.67
N GLY A 215 28.00 -31.75 -6.26
CA GLY A 215 27.35 -32.79 -5.44
C GLY A 215 27.54 -32.57 -3.94
N GLY A 216 26.51 -32.89 -3.15
CA GLY A 216 26.53 -32.85 -1.69
C GLY A 216 25.63 -33.94 -1.09
N THR A 217 25.70 -34.11 0.22
CA THR A 217 24.98 -35.17 0.93
C THR A 217 23.80 -34.62 1.74
N VAL A 218 22.80 -35.49 1.98
CA VAL A 218 21.64 -35.14 2.81
C VAL A 218 22.05 -34.79 4.25
N SER A 219 23.09 -35.42 4.80
CA SER A 219 23.60 -35.10 6.14
C SER A 219 24.14 -33.67 6.20
N ASP A 220 24.99 -33.28 5.25
CA ASP A 220 25.64 -31.96 5.25
C ASP A 220 24.59 -30.85 5.07
N ILE A 221 23.62 -31.08 4.18
CA ILE A 221 22.51 -30.14 3.96
C ILE A 221 21.64 -30.01 5.22
N ALA A 222 21.26 -31.13 5.86
CA ALA A 222 20.44 -31.10 7.06
C ALA A 222 21.14 -30.42 8.25
N GLU A 223 22.45 -30.63 8.41
CA GLU A 223 23.26 -29.94 9.41
C GLU A 223 23.39 -28.44 9.11
N ALA A 224 23.59 -28.06 7.84
CA ALA A 224 23.63 -26.67 7.42
C ALA A 224 22.32 -25.92 7.68
N ILE A 225 21.15 -26.56 7.46
CA ILE A 225 19.85 -25.97 7.78
C ILE A 225 19.73 -25.68 9.27
N LYS A 226 20.13 -26.63 10.13
CA LYS A 226 20.11 -26.44 11.59
C LYS A 226 21.10 -25.37 12.02
N PHE A 227 22.32 -25.37 11.46
CA PHE A 227 23.33 -24.35 11.71
C PHE A 227 22.82 -22.96 11.35
N ALA A 228 22.18 -22.79 10.19
CA ALA A 228 21.62 -21.52 9.77
C ALA A 228 20.59 -21.00 10.80
N ALA A 229 19.66 -21.86 11.21
CA ALA A 229 18.62 -21.51 12.18
C ALA A 229 19.20 -21.18 13.57
N ASP A 230 20.26 -21.87 13.98
CA ASP A 230 20.93 -21.63 15.27
C ASP A 230 21.78 -20.34 15.28
N ASN A 231 22.30 -19.95 14.13
CA ASN A 231 23.19 -18.79 13.98
C ASN A 231 22.46 -17.54 13.44
N GLY A 232 21.13 -17.49 13.56
CA GLY A 232 20.35 -16.29 13.29
C GLY A 232 20.09 -16.00 11.81
N ALA A 233 20.09 -17.02 10.95
CA ALA A 233 19.56 -16.86 9.60
C ALA A 233 18.06 -16.55 9.66
N ASP A 234 17.65 -15.55 8.89
CA ASP A 234 16.26 -15.15 8.75
C ASP A 234 15.57 -15.86 7.59
N VAL A 235 16.36 -16.16 6.56
CA VAL A 235 15.96 -16.79 5.31
C VAL A 235 17.04 -17.80 4.92
N ILE A 236 16.65 -18.99 4.47
CA ILE A 236 17.52 -20.02 3.90
C ILE A 236 17.19 -20.15 2.42
N ASN A 237 18.21 -20.02 1.57
CA ASN A 237 18.13 -20.34 0.15
C ASN A 237 18.89 -21.64 -0.15
N MET A 238 18.19 -22.60 -0.72
CA MET A 238 18.73 -23.87 -1.22
C MET A 238 18.56 -23.93 -2.75
N SER A 239 19.56 -23.41 -3.48
CA SER A 239 19.63 -23.47 -4.94
C SER A 239 20.09 -24.84 -5.45
N LEU A 240 19.64 -25.90 -4.77
CA LEU A 240 20.00 -27.29 -4.97
C LEU A 240 18.74 -28.15 -4.98
N GLY A 241 18.86 -29.36 -5.52
CA GLY A 241 17.77 -30.31 -5.52
C GLY A 241 18.24 -31.68 -5.98
N GLY A 242 17.54 -32.70 -5.53
CA GLY A 242 17.87 -34.09 -5.83
C GLY A 242 16.68 -35.02 -5.66
N GLY A 243 16.97 -36.31 -5.83
CA GLY A 243 15.99 -37.36 -5.61
C GLY A 243 15.98 -37.83 -4.15
N GLY A 244 14.80 -38.27 -3.69
CA GLY A 244 14.64 -38.96 -2.43
C GLY A 244 14.09 -38.09 -1.30
N GLU A 245 13.01 -38.57 -0.72
CA GLU A 245 12.55 -38.11 0.59
C GLU A 245 13.50 -38.63 1.68
N SER A 246 13.71 -37.82 2.71
CA SER A 246 14.58 -38.09 3.84
C SER A 246 13.98 -37.46 5.08
N GLN A 247 13.67 -38.30 6.05
CA GLN A 247 13.18 -37.86 7.35
C GLN A 247 14.17 -36.89 8.04
N LEU A 248 15.48 -37.12 7.89
CA LEU A 248 16.49 -36.23 8.48
C LEU A 248 16.40 -34.81 7.90
N MET A 249 16.10 -34.70 6.60
CA MET A 249 15.96 -33.41 5.93
C MET A 249 14.66 -32.72 6.36
N GLU A 250 13.55 -33.46 6.41
CA GLU A 250 12.25 -32.95 6.88
C GLU A 250 12.35 -32.43 8.32
N GLU A 251 12.96 -33.19 9.23
CA GLU A 251 13.16 -32.76 10.62
C GLU A 251 14.04 -31.51 10.75
N ALA A 252 15.03 -31.33 9.85
CA ALA A 252 15.86 -30.12 9.83
C ALA A 252 15.07 -28.91 9.33
N ILE A 253 14.23 -29.09 8.31
CA ILE A 253 13.34 -28.06 7.76
C ILE A 253 12.32 -27.62 8.81
N ASP A 254 11.65 -28.58 9.47
CA ASP A 254 10.69 -28.30 10.53
C ASP A 254 11.35 -27.57 11.70
N TYR A 255 12.58 -27.96 12.06
CA TYR A 255 13.35 -27.27 13.09
C TYR A 255 13.63 -25.81 12.71
N ALA A 256 14.13 -25.56 11.50
CA ALA A 256 14.40 -24.20 11.04
C ALA A 256 13.11 -23.36 10.93
N HIS A 257 12.02 -23.92 10.42
CA HIS A 257 10.72 -23.25 10.36
C HIS A 257 10.22 -22.89 11.77
N SER A 258 10.32 -23.81 12.74
CA SER A 258 9.93 -23.56 14.14
C SER A 258 10.72 -22.44 14.82
N LYS A 259 11.91 -22.12 14.29
CA LYS A 259 12.75 -20.98 14.72
C LYS A 259 12.43 -19.67 14.01
N GLY A 260 11.44 -19.64 13.14
CA GLY A 260 11.02 -18.46 12.40
C GLY A 260 11.85 -18.18 11.14
N VAL A 261 12.49 -19.21 10.58
CA VAL A 261 13.30 -19.11 9.37
C VAL A 261 12.46 -19.44 8.14
N VAL A 262 12.50 -18.57 7.12
CA VAL A 262 11.84 -18.83 5.83
C VAL A 262 12.75 -19.71 4.97
N ILE A 263 12.22 -20.78 4.40
CA ILE A 263 13.02 -21.75 3.65
C ILE A 263 12.56 -21.74 2.19
N ILE A 264 13.49 -21.51 1.27
CA ILE A 264 13.24 -21.44 -0.18
C ILE A 264 14.15 -22.43 -0.89
N ALA A 265 13.60 -23.18 -1.85
CA ALA A 265 14.39 -24.11 -2.65
C ALA A 265 13.98 -24.14 -4.13
N ALA A 266 14.95 -24.49 -4.96
CA ALA A 266 14.79 -24.63 -6.40
C ALA A 266 13.93 -25.86 -6.76
N ALA A 267 12.95 -25.70 -7.67
CA ALA A 267 12.06 -26.80 -8.06
C ALA A 267 12.74 -27.92 -8.87
N GLY A 268 13.85 -27.63 -9.56
CA GLY A 268 14.61 -28.60 -10.37
C GLY A 268 14.56 -28.30 -11.87
N ASN A 269 15.52 -28.87 -12.61
CA ASN A 269 15.82 -28.52 -14.00
C ASN A 269 15.61 -29.68 -15.00
N SER A 270 14.65 -30.58 -14.73
CA SER A 270 14.39 -31.78 -15.54
C SER A 270 13.16 -31.67 -16.44
N GLY A 271 12.42 -30.55 -16.38
CA GLY A 271 11.18 -30.36 -17.12
C GLY A 271 10.04 -31.28 -16.66
N GLU A 272 10.09 -31.75 -15.41
CA GLU A 272 9.13 -32.71 -14.86
C GLU A 272 7.94 -32.02 -14.19
N SER A 273 6.81 -32.74 -14.11
CA SER A 273 5.56 -32.26 -13.49
C SER A 273 5.52 -32.36 -11.96
N SER A 274 6.70 -32.41 -11.34
CA SER A 274 6.87 -32.30 -9.89
C SER A 274 8.18 -31.62 -9.53
N ALA A 275 8.18 -30.85 -8.44
CA ALA A 275 9.38 -30.32 -7.83
C ALA A 275 10.23 -31.43 -7.18
N SER A 276 11.56 -31.27 -7.23
CA SER A 276 12.53 -32.11 -6.54
C SER A 276 12.55 -31.83 -5.04
N TYR A 277 13.16 -32.72 -4.26
CA TYR A 277 13.46 -32.43 -2.85
C TYR A 277 14.73 -31.57 -2.77
N PRO A 278 14.81 -30.57 -1.87
CA PRO A 278 13.89 -30.30 -0.76
C PRO A 278 12.69 -29.38 -1.07
N ALA A 279 12.56 -28.84 -2.28
CA ALA A 279 11.47 -27.90 -2.64
C ALA A 279 10.06 -28.45 -2.41
N ARG A 280 9.89 -29.78 -2.41
CA ARG A 280 8.62 -30.45 -2.19
C ARG A 280 8.21 -30.62 -0.72
N TYR A 281 9.11 -30.41 0.24
CA TYR A 281 8.75 -30.54 1.65
C TYR A 281 7.74 -29.47 2.08
N PRO A 282 6.86 -29.79 3.05
CA PRO A 282 6.13 -28.77 3.78
C PRO A 282 7.07 -27.69 4.33
N HIS A 283 6.58 -26.47 4.50
CA HIS A 283 7.34 -25.31 4.99
C HIS A 283 8.48 -24.81 4.09
N VAL A 284 8.74 -25.47 2.96
CA VAL A 284 9.64 -24.97 1.91
C VAL A 284 8.82 -24.28 0.82
N ILE A 285 9.30 -23.12 0.37
CA ILE A 285 8.75 -22.44 -0.81
C ILE A 285 9.48 -22.97 -2.05
N GLY A 286 8.79 -23.77 -2.85
CA GLY A 286 9.33 -24.33 -4.09
C GLY A 286 9.24 -23.34 -5.26
N VAL A 287 10.37 -23.08 -5.91
CA VAL A 287 10.49 -22.01 -6.92
C VAL A 287 10.75 -22.56 -8.33
N SER A 288 9.84 -22.28 -9.26
CA SER A 288 10.02 -22.55 -10.70
C SER A 288 10.70 -21.37 -11.42
N ALA A 289 11.28 -21.65 -12.59
CA ALA A 289 12.05 -20.67 -13.37
C ALA A 289 11.28 -20.15 -14.58
N LEU A 290 11.32 -18.83 -14.77
CA LEU A 290 10.85 -18.14 -15.98
C LEU A 290 11.99 -17.43 -16.72
N GLY A 291 11.77 -17.21 -18.03
CA GLY A 291 12.65 -16.44 -18.91
C GLY A 291 12.25 -14.96 -19.02
N PRO A 292 13.00 -14.16 -19.80
CA PRO A 292 12.70 -12.73 -20.03
C PRO A 292 11.36 -12.46 -20.73
N ASP A 293 10.79 -13.49 -21.32
CA ASP A 293 9.50 -13.53 -22.00
C ASP A 293 8.32 -13.79 -21.05
N ASP A 294 8.56 -13.85 -19.73
CA ASP A 294 7.59 -14.25 -18.69
C ASP A 294 7.04 -15.69 -18.86
N GLU A 295 7.63 -16.47 -19.77
CA GLU A 295 7.29 -17.86 -20.03
C GLU A 295 8.08 -18.81 -19.11
N LYS A 296 7.48 -19.96 -18.77
CA LYS A 296 8.20 -21.00 -18.02
C LYS A 296 9.40 -21.46 -18.83
N ALA A 297 10.58 -21.47 -18.21
CA ALA A 297 11.76 -22.02 -18.85
C ALA A 297 11.56 -23.50 -19.19
N GLY A 298 11.99 -23.93 -20.38
CA GLY A 298 11.77 -25.30 -20.87
C GLY A 298 12.29 -26.39 -19.92
N TYR A 299 13.41 -26.12 -19.25
CA TYR A 299 14.02 -27.02 -18.27
C TYR A 299 13.33 -27.01 -16.89
N SER A 300 12.53 -25.98 -16.55
CA SER A 300 11.98 -25.85 -15.21
C SER A 300 10.99 -26.95 -14.91
N ASN A 301 11.18 -27.64 -13.77
CA ASN A 301 10.15 -28.45 -13.15
C ASN A 301 8.95 -27.55 -12.78
N PHE A 302 7.77 -28.16 -12.75
CA PHE A 302 6.48 -27.53 -12.51
C PHE A 302 5.55 -28.48 -11.76
N GLY A 303 4.29 -28.10 -11.51
CA GLY A 303 3.31 -29.01 -10.94
C GLY A 303 3.40 -29.09 -9.42
N ALA A 304 3.35 -30.31 -8.88
CA ALA A 304 3.27 -30.51 -7.43
C ALA A 304 4.56 -30.04 -6.73
N GLY A 305 4.41 -29.25 -5.65
CA GLY A 305 5.54 -28.69 -4.89
C GLY A 305 6.14 -27.41 -5.48
N VAL A 306 5.51 -26.82 -6.49
CA VAL A 306 5.82 -25.45 -6.94
C VAL A 306 4.82 -24.47 -6.34
N ASP A 307 5.34 -23.50 -5.58
CA ASP A 307 4.54 -22.48 -4.91
C ASP A 307 4.55 -21.14 -5.66
N ILE A 308 5.66 -20.78 -6.31
CA ILE A 308 5.84 -19.49 -6.98
C ILE A 308 6.86 -19.59 -8.11
N SER A 309 6.79 -18.73 -9.12
CA SER A 309 7.81 -18.60 -10.17
C SER A 309 8.65 -17.33 -9.99
N ALA A 310 9.92 -17.41 -10.39
CA ALA A 310 10.83 -16.27 -10.39
C ALA A 310 11.84 -16.34 -11.55
N PRO A 311 12.53 -15.24 -11.87
CA PRO A 311 13.50 -15.20 -12.98
C PRO A 311 14.63 -16.22 -12.80
N GLY A 312 14.61 -17.28 -13.61
CA GLY A 312 15.66 -18.30 -13.63
C GLY A 312 16.48 -18.28 -14.91
N GLY A 313 16.04 -17.53 -15.93
CA GLY A 313 16.71 -17.41 -17.21
C GLY A 313 16.31 -18.49 -18.21
N SER A 314 16.58 -18.22 -19.48
CA SER A 314 16.34 -19.12 -20.60
C SER A 314 17.38 -18.86 -21.69
N GLU A 315 17.27 -19.57 -22.82
CA GLU A 315 18.07 -19.28 -24.01
C GLU A 315 17.93 -17.83 -24.50
N ASN A 316 16.79 -17.18 -24.19
CA ASN A 316 16.52 -15.79 -24.56
C ASN A 316 17.19 -14.78 -23.62
N GLY A 317 17.65 -15.20 -22.44
CA GLY A 317 18.33 -14.33 -21.50
C GLY A 317 18.68 -15.05 -20.20
N LYS A 318 19.96 -15.02 -19.85
CA LYS A 318 20.51 -15.60 -18.62
C LYS A 318 20.51 -14.59 -17.48
N ILE A 319 20.66 -15.07 -16.24
CA ILE A 319 20.82 -14.24 -15.04
C ILE A 319 22.30 -13.91 -14.89
N LEU A 320 22.65 -12.64 -15.07
CA LEU A 320 24.03 -12.16 -15.04
C LEU A 320 24.43 -11.78 -13.61
N GLN A 321 25.49 -12.40 -13.07
CA GLN A 321 26.11 -11.99 -11.80
C GLN A 321 27.63 -12.07 -11.82
N SER A 322 28.30 -11.42 -10.85
CA SER A 322 29.72 -11.67 -10.56
C SER A 322 29.87 -13.02 -9.87
N THR A 323 30.84 -13.80 -10.30
CA THR A 323 31.15 -15.12 -9.76
C THR A 323 32.61 -15.49 -10.04
N ILE A 324 33.00 -16.73 -9.79
CA ILE A 324 34.32 -17.27 -10.09
C ILE A 324 34.26 -18.29 -11.23
N ASN A 325 35.33 -18.38 -12.00
CA ASN A 325 35.55 -19.43 -12.97
C ASN A 325 35.99 -20.71 -12.23
N PRO A 326 35.30 -21.85 -12.37
CA PRO A 326 35.66 -23.09 -11.67
C PRO A 326 37.03 -23.66 -12.03
N GLU A 327 37.54 -23.39 -13.24
CA GLU A 327 38.83 -23.92 -13.70
C GLU A 327 40.01 -23.10 -13.19
N THR A 328 39.85 -21.77 -13.10
CA THR A 328 40.94 -20.84 -12.79
C THR A 328 40.82 -20.19 -11.41
N GLY A 329 39.64 -20.25 -10.79
CA GLY A 329 39.30 -19.51 -9.56
C GLY A 329 39.22 -17.98 -9.76
N ALA A 330 39.37 -17.50 -11.00
CA ALA A 330 39.37 -16.07 -11.28
C ALA A 330 37.96 -15.50 -11.29
N GLU A 331 37.81 -14.26 -10.82
CA GLU A 331 36.54 -13.53 -10.89
C GLU A 331 36.10 -13.29 -12.35
N ILE A 332 34.83 -13.55 -12.62
CA ILE A 332 34.19 -13.36 -13.92
C ILE A 332 32.74 -12.88 -13.74
N PHE A 333 32.22 -12.16 -14.73
CA PHE A 333 30.77 -11.93 -14.85
C PHE A 333 30.18 -13.01 -15.74
N ALA A 334 29.27 -13.83 -15.21
CA ALA A 334 28.69 -14.96 -15.91
C ALA A 334 27.16 -14.94 -15.87
N GLY A 335 26.56 -15.29 -17.02
CA GLY A 335 25.13 -15.51 -17.14
C GLY A 335 24.80 -16.98 -16.92
N TYR A 336 24.04 -17.31 -15.87
CA TYR A 336 23.55 -18.67 -15.60
C TYR A 336 22.04 -18.79 -15.83
N GLN A 337 21.57 -20.03 -16.04
CA GLN A 337 20.15 -20.34 -16.14
C GLN A 337 19.84 -21.57 -15.28
N GLY A 338 18.70 -21.53 -14.59
CA GLY A 338 18.24 -22.62 -13.73
C GLY A 338 17.20 -22.17 -12.72
N THR A 339 16.44 -23.12 -12.16
CA THR A 339 15.65 -22.87 -10.93
C THR A 339 16.54 -22.44 -9.77
N SER A 340 17.82 -22.81 -9.81
CA SER A 340 18.87 -22.35 -8.90
C SER A 340 19.12 -20.84 -8.96
N MET A 341 18.81 -20.18 -10.08
CA MET A 341 18.85 -18.73 -10.19
C MET A 341 17.50 -18.09 -9.84
N ALA A 342 16.39 -18.81 -9.98
CA ALA A 342 15.06 -18.35 -9.57
C ALA A 342 14.90 -18.30 -8.04
N SER A 343 15.33 -19.36 -7.34
CA SER A 343 15.29 -19.47 -5.87
C SER A 343 15.85 -18.24 -5.12
N PRO A 344 17.06 -17.73 -5.43
CA PRO A 344 17.61 -16.58 -4.71
C PRO A 344 16.84 -15.28 -4.94
N HIS A 345 16.08 -15.14 -6.04
CA HIS A 345 15.18 -14.00 -6.20
C HIS A 345 14.10 -14.00 -5.12
N VAL A 346 13.45 -15.16 -4.91
CA VAL A 346 12.41 -15.30 -3.88
C VAL A 346 13.01 -15.15 -2.48
N ALA A 347 14.19 -15.73 -2.23
CA ALA A 347 14.88 -15.57 -0.94
C ALA A 347 15.22 -14.11 -0.63
N ALA A 348 15.69 -13.35 -1.63
CA ALA A 348 15.99 -11.94 -1.45
C ALA A 348 14.72 -11.10 -1.22
N VAL A 349 13.64 -11.36 -1.94
CA VAL A 349 12.36 -10.67 -1.70
C VAL A 349 11.78 -11.04 -0.32
N ALA A 350 11.94 -12.29 0.13
CA ALA A 350 11.58 -12.69 1.49
C ALA A 350 12.36 -11.87 2.55
N ALA A 351 13.65 -11.61 2.29
CA ALA A 351 14.46 -10.74 3.13
C ALA A 351 13.96 -9.27 3.11
N LEU A 352 13.54 -8.73 1.96
CA LEU A 352 12.91 -7.40 1.88
C LEU A 352 11.59 -7.34 2.68
N VAL A 353 10.74 -8.37 2.54
CA VAL A 353 9.47 -8.48 3.30
C VAL A 353 9.75 -8.54 4.80
N LYS A 354 10.75 -9.32 5.22
CA LYS A 354 11.12 -9.43 6.64
C LYS A 354 11.67 -8.13 7.20
N ALA A 355 12.51 -7.43 6.44
CA ALA A 355 12.99 -6.09 6.77
C ALA A 355 11.85 -5.05 6.86
N SER A 356 10.71 -5.30 6.22
CA SER A 356 9.51 -4.44 6.28
C SER A 356 8.68 -4.64 7.56
N GLY A 357 9.04 -5.60 8.43
CA GLY A 357 8.48 -5.75 9.77
C GLY A 357 7.67 -7.02 10.01
N ILE A 358 7.48 -7.88 9.00
CA ILE A 358 6.87 -9.20 9.17
C ILE A 358 7.96 -10.18 9.62
N LYS A 359 7.70 -10.95 10.68
CA LYS A 359 8.72 -11.85 11.25
C LYS A 359 8.42 -13.32 11.06
N GLU A 360 7.14 -13.69 11.04
CA GLU A 360 6.70 -15.08 11.02
C GLU A 360 6.83 -15.68 9.61
N PRO A 361 7.42 -16.88 9.47
CA PRO A 361 7.74 -17.45 8.17
C PRO A 361 6.50 -17.75 7.32
N ASP A 362 5.40 -18.20 7.94
CA ASP A 362 4.14 -18.48 7.25
C ASP A 362 3.46 -17.20 6.74
N GLU A 363 3.61 -16.09 7.47
CA GLU A 363 3.11 -14.79 7.05
C GLU A 363 3.93 -14.26 5.86
N ILE A 364 5.26 -14.41 5.90
CA ILE A 364 6.13 -14.06 4.76
C ILE A 364 5.78 -14.89 3.54
N ARG A 365 5.60 -16.22 3.68
CA ARG A 365 5.14 -17.10 2.59
C ARG A 365 3.81 -16.59 2.03
N SER A 366 2.84 -16.31 2.89
CA SER A 366 1.53 -15.81 2.47
C SER A 366 1.64 -14.48 1.71
N VAL A 367 2.48 -13.55 2.17
CA VAL A 367 2.70 -12.27 1.48
C VAL A 367 3.27 -12.49 0.09
N LEU A 368 4.33 -13.31 -0.03
CA LEU A 368 4.96 -13.62 -1.31
C LEU A 368 3.95 -14.17 -2.32
N LEU A 369 3.16 -15.17 -1.90
CA LEU A 369 2.18 -15.83 -2.76
C LEU A 369 1.01 -14.90 -3.13
N GLN A 370 0.51 -14.08 -2.19
CA GLN A 370 -0.59 -13.15 -2.47
C GLN A 370 -0.16 -11.96 -3.32
N SER A 371 1.11 -11.56 -3.24
CA SER A 371 1.66 -10.46 -4.04
C SER A 371 2.11 -10.88 -5.44
N ALA A 372 2.20 -12.18 -5.71
CA ALA A 372 2.64 -12.68 -7.00
C ALA A 372 1.71 -12.20 -8.12
N ARG A 373 2.29 -11.86 -9.27
CA ARG A 373 1.51 -11.53 -10.47
C ARG A 373 0.90 -12.81 -11.02
N VAL A 374 -0.42 -12.94 -10.83
CA VAL A 374 -1.19 -14.10 -11.26
C VAL A 374 -1.09 -14.27 -12.77
N VAL A 375 -0.71 -15.47 -13.21
CA VAL A 375 -0.76 -15.89 -14.61
C VAL A 375 -2.12 -16.56 -14.85
N SER A 376 -2.92 -15.99 -15.75
CA SER A 376 -4.21 -16.57 -16.13
C SER A 376 -4.02 -17.88 -16.90
N GLU A 377 -4.87 -18.87 -16.65
CA GLU A 377 -4.91 -20.13 -17.39
C GLU A 377 -3.63 -20.99 -17.26
N ASP A 378 -3.26 -21.34 -16.02
CA ASP A 378 -2.17 -22.27 -15.71
C ASP A 378 -2.66 -23.65 -15.20
N PRO A 379 -3.25 -24.51 -16.06
CA PRO A 379 -3.85 -25.77 -15.63
C PRO A 379 -2.83 -26.80 -15.14
N LEU A 380 -1.54 -26.62 -15.46
CA LEU A 380 -0.47 -27.55 -15.11
C LEU A 380 0.39 -27.05 -13.94
N ASN A 381 0.06 -25.91 -13.35
CA ASN A 381 0.82 -25.29 -12.25
C ASN A 381 2.29 -25.05 -12.60
N HIS A 382 2.54 -24.39 -13.73
CA HIS A 382 3.86 -23.91 -14.14
C HIS A 382 4.41 -22.80 -13.23
N PHE A 383 3.53 -21.94 -12.72
CA PHE A 383 3.91 -20.70 -12.04
C PHE A 383 3.54 -20.66 -10.55
N GLY A 384 2.88 -21.69 -10.01
CA GLY A 384 2.41 -21.65 -8.63
C GLY A 384 1.35 -20.57 -8.45
N ALA A 385 1.55 -19.70 -7.46
CA ALA A 385 0.73 -18.50 -7.25
C ALA A 385 0.91 -17.43 -8.34
N GLY A 386 1.99 -17.50 -9.13
CA GLY A 386 2.31 -16.55 -10.19
C GLY A 386 3.76 -16.05 -10.14
N ASN A 387 4.06 -15.04 -10.96
CA ASN A 387 5.40 -14.47 -11.08
C ASN A 387 5.73 -13.55 -9.90
N LEU A 388 6.91 -13.73 -9.30
CA LEU A 388 7.38 -12.94 -8.17
C LEU A 388 7.34 -11.43 -8.45
N ASP A 389 6.84 -10.65 -7.47
CA ASP A 389 6.78 -9.20 -7.52
C ASP A 389 7.26 -8.58 -6.19
N ALA A 390 8.47 -8.05 -6.20
CA ALA A 390 9.11 -7.49 -5.01
C ALA A 390 8.38 -6.25 -4.49
N ALA A 391 7.92 -5.37 -5.37
CA ALA A 391 7.23 -4.14 -4.99
C ALA A 391 5.88 -4.45 -4.35
N ALA A 392 5.09 -5.33 -4.96
CA ALA A 392 3.81 -5.74 -4.40
C ALA A 392 4.01 -6.47 -3.05
N ALA A 393 5.04 -7.30 -2.92
CA ALA A 393 5.34 -8.02 -1.68
C ALA A 393 5.67 -7.06 -0.53
N VAL A 394 6.60 -6.12 -0.75
CA VAL A 394 7.00 -5.12 0.25
C VAL A 394 5.83 -4.20 0.60
N GLN A 395 5.05 -3.76 -0.38
CA GLN A 395 3.86 -2.94 -0.12
C GLN A 395 2.81 -3.70 0.69
N LEU A 396 2.56 -4.98 0.38
CA LEU A 396 1.62 -5.81 1.12
C LEU A 396 2.11 -6.06 2.56
N ALA A 397 3.42 -6.28 2.73
CA ALA A 397 4.03 -6.45 4.04
C ALA A 397 3.82 -5.24 4.96
N GLN A 398 3.90 -4.02 4.39
CA GLN A 398 3.60 -2.79 5.12
C GLN A 398 2.10 -2.61 5.42
N ARG A 399 1.20 -3.16 4.59
CA ARG A 399 -0.27 -3.05 4.78
C ARG A 399 -0.78 -3.89 5.96
N GLY A 400 -0.03 -4.91 6.40
CA GLY A 400 -0.35 -5.75 7.55
C GLY A 400 -0.33 -5.03 8.91
N GLN A 401 0.30 -3.85 9.00
CA GLN A 401 0.26 -2.97 10.17
C GLN A 401 -0.67 -1.77 9.88
N ILE A 402 -1.98 -1.92 10.01
CA ILE A 402 -2.89 -0.75 9.94
C ILE A 402 -2.73 0.05 11.23
N ASN A 403 -1.72 0.92 11.29
CA ASN A 403 -1.67 1.98 12.29
C ASN A 403 -2.45 3.20 11.82
N PHE A 404 -2.86 4.06 12.76
CA PHE A 404 -3.64 5.27 12.47
C PHE A 404 -2.94 6.18 11.44
N ARG A 405 -1.62 6.15 11.35
CA ARG A 405 -0.83 6.85 10.33
C ARG A 405 -1.02 6.31 8.92
N ASP A 406 -1.32 5.02 8.77
CA ASP A 406 -1.40 4.34 7.48
C ASP A 406 -2.76 4.53 6.82
N PHE A 407 -3.80 4.65 7.64
CA PHE A 407 -5.10 5.17 7.20
C PHE A 407 -4.96 6.57 6.58
N PHE A 408 -4.22 7.48 7.23
CA PHE A 408 -3.97 8.83 6.71
C PHE A 408 -3.02 8.86 5.50
N ARG A 409 -2.06 7.93 5.43
CA ARG A 409 -1.18 7.72 4.27
C ARG A 409 -1.96 7.21 3.05
N TRP A 410 -2.84 6.23 3.22
CA TRP A 410 -3.74 5.74 2.18
C TRP A 410 -4.71 6.82 1.68
N LEU A 411 -5.28 7.61 2.60
CA LEU A 411 -6.13 8.78 2.32
C LEU A 411 -5.36 9.91 1.59
N ARG A 412 -4.05 10.03 1.83
CA ARG A 412 -3.13 10.97 1.17
C ARG A 412 -2.79 10.50 -0.24
N ASP A 413 -2.35 9.25 -0.39
CA ASP A 413 -1.78 8.72 -1.63
C ASP A 413 -2.88 8.47 -2.70
N ASN A 414 -4.12 8.23 -2.28
CA ASN A 414 -5.29 8.14 -3.17
C ASN A 414 -6.03 9.48 -3.36
N GLY A 415 -5.45 10.61 -2.92
CA GLY A 415 -5.97 11.95 -3.20
C GLY A 415 -7.19 12.39 -2.38
N TYR A 416 -7.76 11.55 -1.52
CA TYR A 416 -8.97 11.83 -0.72
C TYR A 416 -8.80 12.98 0.31
N LEU A 417 -7.57 13.28 0.73
CA LEU A 417 -7.23 14.43 1.59
C LEU A 417 -6.82 15.69 0.83
N SER A 418 -6.79 15.64 -0.52
CA SER A 418 -6.50 16.83 -1.31
C SER A 418 -7.74 17.73 -1.35
N PRO A 419 -7.62 19.06 -1.11
CA PRO A 419 -8.72 19.99 -1.33
C PRO A 419 -9.25 19.92 -2.77
N ARG A 420 -8.41 19.55 -3.74
CA ARG A 420 -8.79 19.34 -5.16
C ARG A 420 -9.77 18.19 -5.36
N PHE A 421 -9.66 17.08 -4.63
CA PHE A 421 -10.65 15.98 -4.67
C PHE A 421 -12.06 16.44 -4.25
N TRP A 422 -12.14 17.43 -3.36
CA TRP A 422 -13.40 18.04 -2.94
C TRP A 422 -13.88 19.18 -3.84
N ILE A 423 -13.02 19.66 -4.76
CA ILE A 423 -13.29 20.81 -5.63
C ILE A 423 -13.64 20.37 -7.06
N ASP A 424 -13.12 19.24 -7.56
CA ASP A 424 -13.45 18.74 -8.91
C ASP A 424 -14.76 17.92 -8.96
N GLY A 425 -15.30 17.52 -7.81
CA GLY A 425 -16.62 16.88 -7.68
C GLY A 425 -17.78 17.87 -7.60
N GLY A 426 -17.78 18.94 -8.41
CA GLY A 426 -18.90 19.86 -8.59
C GLY A 426 -19.33 20.65 -7.32
N ALA A 427 -19.00 21.94 -7.30
CA ALA A 427 -19.36 22.93 -6.27
C ALA A 427 -20.87 23.10 -5.97
N VAL A 428 -21.75 22.28 -6.55
CA VAL A 428 -23.21 22.33 -6.37
C VAL A 428 -23.67 21.59 -5.09
N ALA A 429 -22.87 20.65 -4.57
CA ALA A 429 -23.28 19.81 -3.42
C ALA A 429 -22.74 20.25 -2.04
N LEU A 430 -21.86 21.26 -1.98
CA LEU A 430 -21.24 21.69 -0.71
C LEU A 430 -22.21 22.45 0.19
N LEU A 431 -22.97 23.40 -0.38
CA LEU A 431 -23.95 24.20 0.36
C LEU A 431 -25.10 23.34 0.95
N PRO A 432 -25.70 22.38 0.22
CA PRO A 432 -26.67 21.45 0.79
C PRO A 432 -26.11 20.60 1.95
N LYS A 433 -24.86 20.15 1.86
CA LYS A 433 -24.22 19.33 2.91
C LYS A 433 -23.93 20.14 4.17
N ILE A 434 -23.46 21.38 4.03
CA ILE A 434 -23.27 22.30 5.17
C ILE A 434 -24.61 22.65 5.82
N ALA A 435 -25.66 22.91 5.01
CA ALA A 435 -27.01 23.15 5.51
C ALA A 435 -27.59 21.94 6.26
N MET A 436 -27.32 20.71 5.81
CA MET A 436 -27.70 19.48 6.51
C MET A 436 -27.03 19.35 7.88
N VAL A 437 -25.72 19.63 7.98
CA VAL A 437 -24.99 19.56 9.25
C VAL A 437 -25.49 20.62 10.23
N LEU A 438 -25.65 21.86 9.77
CA LEU A 438 -26.20 22.95 10.60
C LEU A 438 -27.65 22.68 11.03
N GLY A 439 -28.48 22.17 10.11
CA GLY A 439 -29.86 21.77 10.38
C GLY A 439 -29.95 20.62 11.40
N SER A 440 -29.05 19.64 11.33
CA SER A 440 -29.02 18.51 12.27
C SER A 440 -28.65 18.94 13.70
N TYR A 441 -27.71 19.89 13.85
CA TYR A 441 -27.37 20.47 15.15
C TYR A 441 -28.49 21.34 15.71
N LEU A 442 -29.16 22.13 14.86
CA LEU A 442 -30.31 22.94 15.26
C LEU A 442 -31.50 22.08 15.68
N LEU A 443 -31.76 20.99 14.95
CA LEU A 443 -32.80 20.01 15.27
C LEU A 443 -32.48 19.29 16.59
N ALA A 444 -31.24 18.85 16.80
CA ALA A 444 -30.80 18.25 18.06
C ALA A 444 -30.92 19.22 19.25
N PHE A 445 -30.65 20.50 19.04
CA PHE A 445 -30.84 21.56 20.03
C PHE A 445 -32.33 21.78 20.37
N LEU A 446 -33.19 21.89 19.35
CA LEU A 446 -34.65 22.04 19.52
C LEU A 446 -35.27 20.83 20.22
N LEU A 447 -34.91 19.63 19.80
CA LEU A 447 -35.35 18.36 20.38
C LEU A 447 -34.95 18.24 21.85
N ARG A 448 -33.75 18.69 22.23
CA ARG A 448 -33.28 18.67 23.62
C ARG A 448 -34.00 19.67 24.53
N ASN A 449 -34.43 20.81 24.01
CA ASN A 449 -34.94 21.92 24.83
C ASN A 449 -36.47 21.93 24.96
N TYR A 450 -37.19 21.34 24.01
CA TYR A 450 -38.66 21.40 23.94
C TYR A 450 -39.38 20.06 24.15
N PHE A 451 -38.65 18.94 24.24
CA PHE A 451 -39.25 17.64 24.50
C PHE A 451 -38.64 16.95 25.74
N PRO A 452 -39.46 16.45 26.68
CA PRO A 452 -38.97 15.68 27.82
C PRO A 452 -38.79 14.20 27.45
N PHE A 453 -37.61 13.80 26.97
CA PHE A 453 -37.29 12.36 26.75
C PHE A 453 -35.91 11.96 27.29
N THR A 454 -35.77 10.66 27.59
CA THR A 454 -34.52 10.03 28.02
C THR A 454 -33.72 9.55 26.79
N TRP A 455 -32.50 10.03 26.63
CA TRP A 455 -31.66 9.68 25.48
C TRP A 455 -31.07 8.28 25.65
N THR A 456 -31.67 7.28 25.01
CA THR A 456 -31.22 5.87 25.04
C THR A 456 -30.58 5.44 23.72
N TRP A 457 -29.78 4.38 23.75
CA TRP A 457 -29.21 3.77 22.54
C TRP A 457 -30.29 3.29 21.57
N GLY A 458 -31.40 2.74 22.08
CA GLY A 458 -32.57 2.36 21.27
C GLY A 458 -33.22 3.55 20.56
N PHE A 459 -33.37 4.68 21.25
CA PHE A 459 -33.90 5.91 20.65
C PHE A 459 -32.99 6.43 19.52
N SER A 460 -31.67 6.44 19.74
CA SER A 460 -30.71 6.89 18.73
C SER A 460 -30.71 5.99 17.49
N GLY A 461 -30.73 4.66 17.70
CA GLY A 461 -30.80 3.67 16.62
C GLY A 461 -32.11 3.77 15.82
N GLY A 462 -33.25 3.92 16.50
CA GLY A 462 -34.54 4.10 15.86
C GLY A 462 -34.62 5.38 15.02
N LEU A 463 -34.08 6.49 15.53
CA LEU A 463 -34.03 7.77 14.82
C LEU A 463 -33.19 7.69 13.55
N ILE A 464 -31.97 7.13 13.65
CA ILE A 464 -31.05 6.96 12.52
C ILE A 464 -31.67 6.06 11.45
N ALA A 465 -32.24 4.92 11.84
CA ALA A 465 -32.89 3.99 10.91
C ALA A 465 -34.07 4.65 10.18
N GLY A 466 -34.87 5.45 10.88
CA GLY A 466 -36.00 6.18 10.28
C GLY A 466 -35.58 7.35 9.38
N SER A 467 -34.48 8.04 9.69
CA SER A 467 -34.10 9.28 9.00
C SER A 467 -33.13 9.09 7.84
N SER A 468 -31.97 8.48 8.09
CA SER A 468 -30.82 8.54 7.17
C SER A 468 -30.15 7.20 6.94
N GLY A 469 -30.46 6.18 7.74
CA GLY A 469 -29.66 4.96 7.82
C GLY A 469 -28.19 5.27 8.13
N PHE A 470 -27.32 4.31 7.85
CA PHE A 470 -25.87 4.54 7.85
C PHE A 470 -25.43 5.11 6.50
N PHE A 471 -25.87 6.32 6.17
CA PHE A 471 -25.74 6.94 4.83
C PHE A 471 -24.33 6.84 4.19
N PHE A 472 -23.26 6.78 4.99
CA PHE A 472 -21.89 6.61 4.52
C PHE A 472 -21.60 5.23 3.90
N LEU A 473 -22.37 4.19 4.27
CA LEU A 473 -22.26 2.84 3.69
C LEU A 473 -22.79 2.78 2.25
N ARG A 474 -23.72 3.67 1.85
CA ARG A 474 -24.35 3.63 0.53
C ARG A 474 -23.38 3.86 -0.63
N ASN A 475 -22.31 4.62 -0.39
CA ASN A 475 -21.28 4.95 -1.38
C ASN A 475 -19.95 4.22 -1.12
N LEU A 476 -19.94 3.24 -0.20
CA LEU A 476 -18.78 2.41 0.07
C LEU A 476 -18.72 1.30 -0.98
N PHE A 477 -17.85 1.44 -1.97
CA PHE A 477 -17.62 0.41 -2.98
C PHE A 477 -16.49 -0.50 -2.52
N VAL A 478 -16.85 -1.72 -2.14
CA VAL A 478 -15.89 -2.82 -1.88
C VAL A 478 -15.90 -3.73 -3.11
N PHE A 479 -14.75 -3.88 -3.77
CA PHE A 479 -14.62 -4.67 -5.00
C PHE A 479 -15.14 -6.11 -4.82
N ASP A 480 -15.77 -6.63 -5.89
CA ASP A 480 -16.36 -7.98 -6.02
C ASP A 480 -17.50 -8.38 -5.06
N LEU A 481 -17.89 -7.53 -4.10
CA LEU A 481 -19.06 -7.79 -3.27
C LEU A 481 -20.35 -7.25 -3.89
N PRO A 482 -21.49 -7.95 -3.72
CA PRO A 482 -22.80 -7.40 -4.03
C PRO A 482 -23.00 -6.10 -3.26
N GLN A 483 -23.27 -5.00 -3.96
CA GLN A 483 -23.37 -3.66 -3.34
C GLN A 483 -24.72 -3.42 -2.64
N TRP A 484 -25.70 -4.28 -2.88
CA TRP A 484 -27.06 -4.14 -2.34
C TRP A 484 -27.12 -4.20 -0.80
N PRO A 485 -26.33 -4.99 -0.04
CA PRO A 485 -26.37 -4.99 1.43
C PRO A 485 -25.89 -3.65 2.00
N LEU A 486 -24.84 -3.07 1.42
CA LEU A 486 -24.31 -1.77 1.82
C LEU A 486 -25.29 -0.63 1.48
N ARG A 487 -25.96 -0.71 0.32
CA ARG A 487 -27.06 0.22 -0.02
C ARG A 487 -28.25 0.08 0.92
N VAL A 488 -28.64 -1.14 1.30
CA VAL A 488 -29.75 -1.40 2.22
C VAL A 488 -29.44 -0.85 3.62
N MET A 489 -28.25 -1.13 4.16
CA MET A 489 -27.83 -0.59 5.46
C MET A 489 -27.61 0.93 5.43
N GLY A 490 -27.24 1.47 4.27
CA GLY A 490 -27.02 2.89 4.05
C GLY A 490 -28.26 3.69 3.71
N SER A 491 -29.41 3.05 3.51
CA SER A 491 -30.68 3.72 3.20
C SER A 491 -31.53 3.91 4.45
N SER A 492 -32.27 5.01 4.48
CA SER A 492 -33.33 5.20 5.46
C SER A 492 -34.46 4.19 5.22
N LEU A 493 -35.21 3.82 6.28
CA LEU A 493 -36.35 2.90 6.16
C LEU A 493 -37.37 3.31 5.07
N PRO A 494 -37.70 4.61 4.86
CA PRO A 494 -38.53 5.05 3.73
C PRO A 494 -37.94 4.76 2.35
N GLU A 495 -36.60 4.75 2.22
CA GLU A 495 -35.87 4.54 0.97
C GLU A 495 -35.63 3.06 0.65
N LEU A 496 -35.85 2.14 1.59
CA LEU A 496 -35.56 0.72 1.41
C LEU A 496 -36.27 0.10 0.21
N GLY A 497 -37.51 0.49 -0.06
CA GLY A 497 -38.24 0.00 -1.23
C GLY A 497 -37.58 0.38 -2.56
N GLY A 498 -36.90 1.53 -2.63
CA GLY A 498 -36.10 1.94 -3.77
C GLY A 498 -34.71 1.29 -3.79
N ALA A 499 -34.08 1.14 -2.61
CA ALA A 499 -32.76 0.53 -2.45
C ALA A 499 -32.72 -0.94 -2.88
N ILE A 500 -33.78 -1.70 -2.60
CA ILE A 500 -33.91 -3.11 -2.99
C ILE A 500 -34.14 -3.26 -4.51
N ASN A 501 -34.91 -2.35 -5.10
CA ASN A 501 -35.25 -2.38 -6.53
C ASN A 501 -34.28 -1.58 -7.43
N GLY A 502 -33.22 -1.02 -6.86
CA GLY A 502 -32.24 -0.20 -7.61
C GLY A 502 -32.78 1.12 -8.17
N SER A 503 -33.89 1.64 -7.61
CA SER A 503 -34.54 2.86 -8.07
C SER A 503 -34.32 4.02 -7.10
N SER A 504 -34.18 5.23 -7.63
CA SER A 504 -34.13 6.47 -6.85
C SER A 504 -35.52 6.96 -6.41
N MET A 505 -36.60 6.34 -6.87
CA MET A 505 -37.96 6.69 -6.50
C MET A 505 -38.38 6.00 -5.20
N LEU A 506 -39.06 6.76 -4.32
CA LEU A 506 -39.63 6.22 -3.09
C LEU A 506 -40.81 5.30 -3.41
N ASN A 507 -40.86 4.14 -2.75
CA ASN A 507 -42.02 3.25 -2.83
C ASN A 507 -43.14 3.81 -1.93
N PRO A 508 -44.38 4.01 -2.42
CA PRO A 508 -45.46 4.63 -1.64
C PRO A 508 -45.84 3.84 -0.38
N ILE A 509 -45.60 2.53 -0.32
CA ILE A 509 -45.83 1.72 0.88
C ILE A 509 -44.75 2.00 1.93
N PHE A 510 -43.48 2.00 1.51
CA PHE A 510 -42.35 2.28 2.41
C PHE A 510 -42.27 3.75 2.82
N ALA A 511 -42.71 4.67 1.96
CA ALA A 511 -42.78 6.09 2.23
C ALA A 511 -44.11 6.53 2.87
N SER A 512 -44.79 5.61 3.57
CA SER A 512 -46.03 5.87 4.28
C SER A 512 -45.89 5.69 5.79
N VAL A 513 -46.91 6.17 6.50
CA VAL A 513 -47.06 6.01 7.94
C VAL A 513 -47.25 4.54 8.39
N LEU A 514 -47.49 3.60 7.47
CA LEU A 514 -47.84 2.22 7.79
C LEU A 514 -46.75 1.50 8.61
N ILE A 515 -45.48 1.61 8.19
CA ILE A 515 -44.36 0.95 8.89
C ILE A 515 -44.17 1.52 10.31
N PRO A 516 -44.05 2.85 10.51
CA PRO A 516 -44.04 3.43 11.85
C PRO A 516 -45.28 3.08 12.69
N GLY A 517 -46.46 3.04 12.07
CA GLY A 517 -47.72 2.68 12.74
C GLY A 517 -47.70 1.26 13.29
N ILE A 518 -47.27 0.28 12.49
CA ILE A 518 -47.12 -1.12 12.91
C ILE A 518 -46.09 -1.24 14.04
N LEU A 519 -44.93 -0.58 13.89
CA LEU A 519 -43.89 -0.59 14.92
C LEU A 519 -44.37 -0.01 16.24
N ILE A 520 -45.13 1.08 16.21
CA ILE A 520 -45.74 1.67 17.41
C ILE A 520 -46.74 0.68 18.02
N VAL A 521 -47.67 0.12 17.26
CA VAL A 521 -48.67 -0.84 17.80
C VAL A 521 -48.01 -2.05 18.46
N LEU A 522 -46.95 -2.59 17.86
CA LEU A 522 -46.25 -3.78 18.39
C LEU A 522 -45.39 -3.47 19.63
N LEU A 523 -44.73 -2.31 19.64
CA LEU A 523 -43.68 -2.03 20.63
C LEU A 523 -44.09 -1.06 21.73
N LEU A 524 -45.26 -0.40 21.63
CA LEU A 524 -45.71 0.59 22.63
C LEU A 524 -45.83 0.00 24.04
N GLY A 525 -46.19 -1.29 24.14
CA GLY A 525 -46.28 -2.01 25.41
C GLY A 525 -44.93 -2.38 26.05
N HIS A 526 -43.82 -2.30 25.30
CA HIS A 526 -42.49 -2.67 25.80
C HIS A 526 -41.75 -1.47 26.41
N ARG A 527 -41.23 -1.64 27.63
CA ARG A 527 -40.60 -0.58 28.43
C ARG A 527 -39.40 0.10 27.74
N GLU A 528 -38.60 -0.66 27.00
CA GLU A 528 -37.38 -0.17 26.34
C GLU A 528 -37.54 0.01 24.82
N TRP A 529 -38.25 -0.91 24.17
CA TRP A 529 -38.31 -0.95 22.69
C TRP A 529 -39.35 0.02 22.11
N LYS A 530 -40.29 0.53 22.92
CA LYS A 530 -41.19 1.61 22.49
C LYS A 530 -40.44 2.86 22.02
N TRP A 531 -39.29 3.15 22.63
CA TRP A 531 -38.47 4.31 22.26
C TRP A 531 -37.84 4.16 20.89
N ILE A 532 -37.57 2.92 20.46
CA ILE A 532 -37.12 2.63 19.09
C ILE A 532 -38.25 2.98 18.12
N ALA A 533 -39.48 2.50 18.37
CA ALA A 533 -40.63 2.76 17.51
C ALA A 533 -40.98 4.26 17.41
N ILE A 534 -41.00 4.96 18.54
CA ILE A 534 -41.25 6.41 18.59
C ILE A 534 -40.17 7.17 17.82
N ALA A 535 -38.90 6.84 18.03
CA ALA A 535 -37.78 7.48 17.35
C ALA A 535 -37.77 7.20 15.85
N THR A 536 -38.08 5.98 15.44
CA THR A 536 -38.24 5.61 14.02
C THR A 536 -39.35 6.42 13.36
N SER A 537 -40.48 6.64 14.04
CA SER A 537 -41.57 7.48 13.53
C SER A 537 -41.15 8.95 13.35
N ILE A 538 -40.33 9.49 14.25
CA ILE A 538 -39.75 10.84 14.13
C ILE A 538 -38.74 10.91 12.98
N GLY A 539 -37.91 9.86 12.83
CA GLY A 539 -36.96 9.75 11.73
C GLY A 539 -37.66 9.69 10.37
N PHE A 540 -38.72 8.88 10.26
CA PHE A 540 -39.59 8.80 9.08
C PHE A 540 -40.18 10.16 8.73
N ALA A 541 -40.76 10.87 9.70
CA ALA A 541 -41.30 12.20 9.47
C ALA A 541 -40.25 13.16 8.91
N SER A 542 -39.04 13.10 9.43
CA SER A 542 -37.92 13.93 9.00
C SER A 542 -37.45 13.59 7.58
N SER A 543 -37.28 12.30 7.27
CA SER A 543 -36.86 11.82 5.94
C SER A 543 -37.90 12.16 4.87
N LEU A 544 -39.19 11.92 5.14
CA LEU A 544 -40.27 12.21 4.21
C LEU A 544 -40.42 13.73 3.98
N ALA A 545 -40.30 14.54 5.02
CA ALA A 545 -40.34 15.99 4.90
C ALA A 545 -39.20 16.51 4.03
N VAL A 546 -37.97 16.03 4.23
CA VAL A 546 -36.81 16.43 3.42
C VAL A 546 -36.99 16.00 1.97
N ASN A 547 -37.39 14.75 1.72
CA ASN A 547 -37.62 14.24 0.37
C ASN A 547 -38.74 15.02 -0.36
N ALA A 548 -39.76 15.49 0.35
CA ALA A 548 -40.83 16.29 -0.23
C ALA A 548 -40.34 17.62 -0.84
N PHE A 549 -39.23 18.18 -0.35
CA PHE A 549 -38.69 19.46 -0.85
C PHE A 549 -37.42 19.30 -1.69
N VAL A 550 -36.64 18.24 -1.48
CA VAL A 550 -35.38 18.02 -2.18
C VAL A 550 -35.58 17.20 -3.46
N SER A 551 -36.38 16.12 -3.41
CA SER A 551 -36.63 15.25 -4.55
C SER A 551 -37.93 14.46 -4.37
N PRO A 552 -39.10 15.04 -4.68
CA PRO A 552 -40.41 14.44 -4.39
C PRO A 552 -40.79 13.34 -5.38
N ALA A 553 -39.91 12.37 -5.62
CA ALA A 553 -40.13 11.28 -6.56
C ALA A 553 -40.74 10.06 -5.85
N VAL A 554 -42.01 9.77 -6.12
CA VAL A 554 -42.73 8.61 -5.56
C VAL A 554 -43.27 7.74 -6.68
N TRP A 555 -43.03 6.43 -6.58
CA TRP A 555 -43.48 5.46 -7.57
C TRP A 555 -45.00 5.51 -7.76
N GLY A 556 -45.46 5.64 -9.01
CA GLY A 556 -46.88 5.77 -9.37
C GLY A 556 -47.48 7.17 -9.17
N LEU A 557 -46.84 8.07 -8.41
CA LEU A 557 -47.30 9.46 -8.19
C LEU A 557 -46.43 10.51 -8.91
N GLY A 558 -45.29 10.10 -9.46
CA GLY A 558 -44.39 10.97 -10.23
C GLY A 558 -43.51 11.86 -9.34
N THR A 559 -43.07 12.99 -9.89
CA THR A 559 -42.17 13.96 -9.24
C THR A 559 -42.83 15.31 -8.97
N GLY A 560 -44.15 15.41 -9.16
CA GLY A 560 -44.91 16.66 -9.10
C GLY A 560 -45.57 16.94 -7.74
N PHE A 561 -46.45 17.95 -7.73
CA PHE A 561 -47.18 18.41 -6.54
C PHE A 561 -47.91 17.28 -5.78
N VAL A 562 -48.42 16.27 -6.49
CA VAL A 562 -49.12 15.13 -5.91
C VAL A 562 -48.18 14.28 -5.03
N ALA A 563 -46.98 13.98 -5.51
CA ALA A 563 -45.97 13.22 -4.76
C ALA A 563 -45.42 14.03 -3.58
N GLN A 564 -45.19 15.33 -3.77
CA GLN A 564 -44.80 16.24 -2.69
C GLN A 564 -45.87 16.29 -1.59
N THR A 565 -47.15 16.45 -1.95
CA THR A 565 -48.26 16.47 -1.00
C THR A 565 -48.39 15.14 -0.26
N PHE A 566 -48.24 14.01 -0.96
CA PHE A 566 -48.26 12.68 -0.35
C PHE A 566 -47.17 12.51 0.72
N LEU A 567 -45.94 12.94 0.44
CA LEU A 567 -44.82 12.87 1.38
C LEU A 567 -45.03 13.79 2.59
N ILE A 568 -45.52 15.02 2.37
CA ILE A 568 -45.83 15.97 3.45
C ILE A 568 -46.91 15.42 4.37
N VAL A 569 -48.00 14.88 3.81
CA VAL A 569 -49.09 14.30 4.60
C VAL A 569 -48.59 13.12 5.44
N ASN A 570 -47.84 12.20 4.84
CA ASN A 570 -47.27 11.08 5.59
C ASN A 570 -46.23 11.51 6.64
N ALA A 571 -45.46 12.57 6.38
CA ALA A 571 -44.55 13.15 7.37
C ALA A 571 -45.31 13.66 8.60
N PHE A 572 -46.40 14.41 8.39
CA PHE A 572 -47.27 14.88 9.48
C PHE A 572 -47.95 13.74 10.22
N LEU A 573 -48.39 12.68 9.52
CA LEU A 573 -48.99 11.50 10.14
C LEU A 573 -47.96 10.75 11.01
N CYS A 574 -46.73 10.56 10.55
CA CYS A 574 -45.64 9.95 11.33
C CYS A 574 -45.29 10.79 12.58
N PHE A 575 -45.26 12.11 12.44
CA PHE A 575 -45.03 13.03 13.56
C PHE A 575 -46.18 13.01 14.57
N GLY A 576 -47.42 12.99 14.09
CA GLY A 576 -48.63 12.87 14.90
C GLY A 576 -48.68 11.56 15.69
N LEU A 577 -48.34 10.43 15.06
CA LEU A 577 -48.24 9.14 15.72
C LEU A 577 -47.19 9.12 16.84
N ALA A 578 -45.99 9.64 16.57
CA ALA A 578 -44.95 9.75 17.58
C ALA A 578 -45.41 10.61 18.78
N SER A 579 -46.08 11.74 18.49
CA SER A 579 -46.60 12.64 19.51
C SER A 579 -47.69 12.01 20.38
N LEU A 580 -48.56 11.18 19.79
CA LEU A 580 -49.61 10.45 20.50
C LEU A 580 -49.03 9.33 21.38
N ALA A 581 -48.05 8.59 20.87
CA ALA A 581 -47.36 7.53 21.59
C ALA A 581 -46.58 8.06 22.81
N ILE A 582 -46.03 9.27 22.72
CA ILE A 582 -45.37 9.95 23.84
C ILE A 582 -46.39 10.39 24.91
N LYS A 583 -47.56 10.91 24.50
CA LYS A 583 -48.61 11.38 25.44
C LYS A 583 -49.26 10.27 26.25
N THR A 584 -49.24 9.02 25.77
CA THR A 584 -49.81 7.87 26.49
C THR A 584 -49.00 7.49 27.74
N GLU A 585 -47.71 7.85 27.81
CA GLU A 585 -46.89 7.69 29.02
C GLU A 585 -47.23 8.70 30.11
N VAL A 586 -47.51 9.96 29.75
CA VAL A 586 -47.79 11.02 30.74
C VAL A 586 -49.09 10.74 31.53
N ARG A 587 -49.95 9.84 31.03
CA ARG A 587 -51.16 9.37 31.73
C ARG A 587 -50.98 8.06 32.50
N SER A 588 -49.87 7.34 32.32
CA SER A 588 -49.61 6.02 32.93
C SER A 588 -48.45 6.01 33.92
N ALA A 589 -47.74 7.13 34.09
CA ALA A 589 -46.91 7.46 35.25
C ALA A 589 -47.73 8.30 36.24
#